data_AF-A0A1D2MI64-F1
#
_entry.id   AF-A0A1D2MI64-F1
#
_cell.length_a   1.000
_cell.length_b   1.000
_cell.length_c   1.000
_cell.angle_alpha   90.00
_cell.angle_beta   90.00
_cell.angle_gamma   90.00
#
_symmetry.space_group_name_H-M   'P 1'
#
loop_
_entity.id
_entity.type
_entity.pdbx_description
1 polymer ?
#
loop_
_entity_poly.entity_id
_entity_poly.type
_entity_poly.pdbx_seq_one_letter_code
_entity_poly.pdbx_strand_id
1 'polypeptide(L)'
;MTDPSLSPTTSQTRHHVGDLDAGKFTQYFDSAPLMNVPGATHPVEIFYTPEPERDYLEASIRTVVQIHMCEEIEGDILLFLTGQEEIDEACRRIKREVDILGPEDGELKCIPLYSTLPPHLQQRIFELPPPRRGMGNREKSCGIDEHR
;
A
#
# COMPACT_ATOMS: atom_id res chain seq x y z
N MET A 1 26.66 21.66 -26.28
CA MET A 1 27.23 20.38 -25.82
C MET A 1 26.19 19.74 -24.93
N THR A 2 25.36 18.89 -25.53
CA THR A 2 24.25 18.18 -24.88
C THR A 2 24.53 16.70 -25.13
N ASP A 3 24.78 15.95 -24.06
CA ASP A 3 25.08 14.53 -24.10
C ASP A 3 23.76 13.72 -24.16
N PRO A 4 23.50 12.91 -25.21
CA PRO A 4 22.20 12.25 -25.42
C PRO A 4 22.23 10.76 -25.04
N SER A 5 22.71 10.41 -23.84
CA SER A 5 22.91 8.99 -23.45
C SER A 5 22.27 8.53 -22.13
N LEU A 6 21.27 9.26 -21.61
CA LEU A 6 20.42 8.74 -20.52
C LEU A 6 19.13 8.14 -21.09
N SER A 7 19.23 6.92 -21.61
CA SER A 7 18.05 6.06 -21.70
C SER A 7 17.69 5.59 -20.29
N PRO A 8 16.44 5.70 -19.82
CA PRO A 8 16.03 5.03 -18.60
C PRO A 8 16.11 3.53 -18.87
N THR A 9 17.09 2.86 -18.27
CA THR A 9 17.13 1.39 -18.21
C THR A 9 15.96 0.98 -17.32
N THR A 10 14.80 0.77 -17.93
CA THR A 10 13.69 0.05 -17.30
C THR A 10 14.18 -1.37 -17.05
N SER A 11 14.84 -1.57 -15.91
CA SER A 11 15.03 -2.88 -15.34
C SER A 11 13.64 -3.33 -14.91
N GLN A 12 12.90 -3.94 -15.84
CA GLN A 12 11.71 -4.73 -15.51
C GLN A 12 12.21 -5.94 -14.71
N THR A 13 12.53 -5.71 -13.45
CA THR A 13 12.63 -6.79 -12.48
C THR A 13 11.20 -7.23 -12.24
N ARG A 14 10.81 -8.26 -12.99
CA ARG A 14 9.51 -8.92 -12.90
C ARG A 14 9.47 -9.62 -11.55
N HIS A 15 9.15 -8.87 -10.50
CA HIS A 15 8.97 -9.40 -9.16
C HIS A 15 7.78 -10.37 -9.21
N HIS A 16 8.09 -11.66 -9.29
CA HIS A 16 7.10 -12.70 -9.06
C HIS A 16 6.75 -12.63 -7.58
N VAL A 17 5.49 -12.32 -7.27
CA VAL A 17 4.96 -12.49 -5.92
C VAL A 17 4.96 -13.99 -5.64
N GLY A 18 5.98 -14.45 -4.92
CA GLY A 18 6.16 -15.86 -4.53
C GLY A 18 7.43 -16.52 -5.06
N ASP A 19 8.58 -15.85 -5.02
CA ASP A 19 9.88 -16.41 -5.42
C ASP A 19 10.40 -17.44 -4.37
N LEU A 20 9.61 -18.49 -4.15
CA LEU A 20 10.12 -19.78 -3.72
C LEU A 20 10.90 -20.33 -4.90
N ASP A 21 12.21 -20.51 -4.74
CA ASP A 21 13.10 -21.12 -5.74
C ASP A 21 12.55 -22.48 -6.16
N ALA A 22 11.76 -22.45 -7.22
CA ALA A 22 10.85 -23.52 -7.61
C ALA A 22 11.63 -24.78 -8.02
N GLY A 23 12.90 -24.61 -8.42
CA GLY A 23 13.83 -25.69 -8.73
C GLY A 23 14.26 -26.50 -7.51
N LYS A 24 14.34 -25.90 -6.32
CA LYS A 24 14.65 -26.65 -5.08
C LYS A 24 13.50 -27.55 -4.68
N PHE A 25 12.26 -27.12 -4.91
CA PHE A 25 11.06 -27.90 -4.59
C PHE A 25 10.88 -29.10 -5.52
N THR A 26 11.09 -28.95 -6.83
CA THR A 26 11.00 -30.07 -7.77
C THR A 26 12.09 -31.11 -7.50
N GLN A 27 13.31 -30.68 -7.16
CA GLN A 27 14.40 -31.59 -6.82
C GLN A 27 14.14 -32.36 -5.51
N TYR A 28 13.52 -31.71 -4.52
CA TYR A 28 13.15 -32.35 -3.26
C TYR A 28 12.01 -33.37 -3.43
N PHE A 29 11.07 -33.11 -4.33
CA PHE A 29 9.91 -33.97 -4.60
C PHE A 29 10.06 -34.80 -5.88
N ASP A 30 11.20 -35.47 -6.08
CA ASP A 30 11.41 -36.43 -7.18
C ASP A 30 11.00 -35.93 -8.58
N SER A 31 11.39 -34.70 -8.93
CA SER A 31 11.03 -34.06 -10.21
C SER A 31 9.52 -33.91 -10.41
N ALA A 32 8.77 -33.65 -9.33
CA ALA A 32 7.34 -33.36 -9.39
C ALA A 32 7.05 -32.22 -10.39
N PRO A 33 5.94 -32.32 -11.14
CA PRO A 33 5.59 -31.34 -12.16
C PRO A 33 5.25 -29.98 -11.54
N LEU A 34 5.81 -28.93 -12.14
CA LEU A 34 5.61 -27.55 -11.71
C LEU A 34 4.55 -26.86 -12.56
N MET A 35 3.48 -26.40 -11.93
CA MET A 35 2.45 -25.59 -12.58
C MET A 35 2.71 -24.13 -12.28
N ASN A 36 3.13 -23.37 -13.28
CA ASN A 36 3.29 -21.92 -13.17
C ASN A 36 1.99 -21.24 -13.63
N VAL A 37 1.35 -20.50 -12.73
CA VAL A 37 0.20 -19.66 -13.06
C VAL A 37 0.74 -18.25 -13.32
N PRO A 38 0.70 -17.73 -14.56
CA PRO A 38 1.21 -16.40 -14.85
C PRO A 38 0.43 -15.36 -14.05
N GLY A 39 1.12 -14.64 -13.17
CA GLY A 39 0.53 -13.53 -12.43
C GLY A 39 0.16 -12.37 -13.35
N ALA A 40 -1.03 -11.82 -13.17
CA ALA A 40 -1.41 -10.54 -13.77
C ALA A 40 -0.89 -9.42 -12.84
N THR A 41 0.35 -8.99 -13.06
CA THR A 41 0.90 -7.81 -12.37
C THR A 41 0.68 -6.58 -13.23
N HIS A 42 -0.01 -5.57 -12.69
CA HIS A 42 -0.02 -4.25 -13.28
C HIS A 42 1.36 -3.58 -13.05
N PRO A 43 1.83 -2.70 -13.95
CA PRO A 43 3.07 -1.97 -13.71
C PRO A 43 2.92 -1.11 -12.46
N VAL A 44 3.89 -1.22 -11.54
CA VAL A 44 3.93 -0.48 -10.27
C VAL A 44 5.10 0.50 -10.32
N GLU A 45 4.84 1.75 -9.98
CA GLU A 45 5.88 2.75 -9.79
C GLU A 45 6.39 2.72 -8.35
N ILE A 46 7.72 2.81 -8.18
CA ILE A 46 8.36 2.73 -6.86
C ILE A 46 9.00 4.09 -6.56
N PHE A 47 8.63 4.66 -5.42
CA PHE A 47 9.17 5.92 -4.92
C PHE A 47 10.00 5.67 -3.66
N TYR A 48 11.15 6.32 -3.57
CA TYR A 48 12.04 6.27 -2.41
C TYR A 48 12.21 7.67 -1.82
N THR A 49 12.40 7.74 -0.50
CA THR A 49 12.83 8.98 0.13
C THR A 49 14.26 9.32 -0.29
N PRO A 50 14.62 10.60 -0.47
CA PRO A 50 15.97 11.00 -0.86
C PRO A 50 17.00 10.69 0.23
N GLU A 51 16.57 10.71 1.49
CA GLU A 51 17.39 10.39 2.66
C GLU A 51 16.63 9.43 3.60
N PRO A 52 17.34 8.68 4.46
CA PRO A 52 16.71 7.85 5.49
C PRO A 52 15.93 8.70 6.49
N GLU A 53 14.65 8.36 6.67
CA GLU A 53 13.80 9.02 7.67
C GLU A 53 14.09 8.47 9.06
N ARG A 54 14.28 9.36 10.04
CA ARG A 54 14.51 8.97 11.45
C ARG A 54 13.24 8.47 12.13
N ASP A 55 12.10 8.99 11.70
CA ASP A 55 10.78 8.62 12.18
C ASP A 55 9.96 8.16 10.97
N TYR A 56 9.98 6.85 10.70
CA TYR A 56 9.22 6.28 9.59
C TYR A 56 7.72 6.38 9.83
N LEU A 57 7.25 6.33 11.08
CA LEU A 57 5.83 6.42 11.39
C LEU A 57 5.28 7.79 10.99
N GLU A 58 5.99 8.85 11.35
CA GLU A 58 5.68 10.21 10.92
C GLU A 58 5.70 10.34 9.40
N ALA A 59 6.77 9.86 8.76
CA ALA A 59 6.93 9.95 7.32
C ALA A 59 5.81 9.21 6.58
N SER A 60 5.45 8.01 7.04
CA SER A 60 4.35 7.20 6.51
C SER A 60 3.01 7.91 6.62
N ILE A 61 2.69 8.48 7.78
CA ILE A 61 1.43 9.23 8.00
C ILE A 61 1.35 10.42 7.04
N ARG A 62 2.45 11.19 6.93
CA ARG A 62 2.54 12.33 6.00
C ARG A 62 2.33 11.88 4.55
N THR A 63 2.94 10.77 4.15
CA THR A 63 2.77 10.21 2.80
C THR A 63 1.33 9.78 2.54
N VAL A 64 0.64 9.14 3.49
CA VAL A 64 -0.78 8.76 3.33
C VAL A 64 -1.65 10.00 3.13
N VAL A 65 -1.47 11.03 3.95
CA VAL A 65 -2.22 12.29 3.82
C VAL A 65 -1.91 12.97 2.48
N GLN A 66 -0.65 12.99 2.06
CA GLN A 66 -0.25 13.55 0.77
C GLN A 66 -0.86 12.80 -0.41
N ILE A 67 -0.85 11.46 -0.40
CA ILE A 67 -1.52 10.65 -1.43
C ILE A 67 -3.02 10.95 -1.45
N HIS A 68 -3.65 11.08 -0.28
CA HIS A 68 -5.06 11.42 -0.20
C HIS A 68 -5.37 12.76 -0.89
N MET A 69 -4.59 13.81 -0.61
CA MET A 69 -4.80 15.16 -1.16
C MET A 69 -4.37 15.33 -2.63
N CYS A 70 -3.23 14.74 -3.02
CA CYS A 70 -2.62 15.00 -4.33
C CYS A 70 -3.17 14.10 -5.44
N GLU A 71 -3.48 12.84 -5.14
CA GLU A 71 -3.93 11.92 -6.18
C GLU A 71 -5.40 12.17 -6.55
N GLU A 72 -5.66 12.39 -7.83
CA GLU A 72 -6.98 12.69 -8.39
C GLU A 72 -7.84 11.43 -8.58
N ILE A 73 -7.19 10.26 -8.63
CA ILE A 73 -7.82 8.97 -8.88
C ILE A 73 -8.35 8.38 -7.56
N GLU A 74 -9.52 7.73 -7.63
CA GLU A 74 -10.03 6.92 -6.53
C GLU A 74 -9.24 5.64 -6.36
N GLY A 75 -9.07 5.21 -5.12
CA GLY A 75 -8.39 3.97 -4.82
C GLY A 75 -8.12 3.81 -3.34
N ASP A 76 -7.61 2.64 -2.99
CA ASP A 76 -7.26 2.29 -1.62
C ASP A 76 -5.75 2.46 -1.39
N ILE A 77 -5.39 2.82 -0.16
CA ILE A 77 -4.02 2.99 0.30
C ILE A 77 -3.70 1.84 1.25
N LEU A 78 -2.69 1.04 0.95
CA LEU A 78 -2.19 0.00 1.85
C LEU A 78 -0.89 0.46 2.50
N LEU A 79 -0.90 0.65 3.83
CA LEU A 79 0.27 1.02 4.62
C LEU A 79 0.71 -0.18 5.48
N PHE A 80 2.01 -0.50 5.46
CA PHE A 80 2.58 -1.54 6.33
C PHE A 80 3.27 -0.90 7.53
N LEU A 81 2.93 -1.35 8.74
CA LEU A 81 3.57 -0.94 10.00
C LEU A 81 3.98 -2.15 10.83
N THR A 82 4.82 -1.97 11.85
CA THR A 82 5.50 -3.10 12.50
C THR A 82 4.77 -3.66 13.71
N GLY A 83 3.75 -2.97 14.22
CA GLY A 83 3.01 -3.46 15.37
C GLY A 83 1.67 -2.78 15.60
N GLN A 84 0.84 -3.43 16.42
CA GLN A 84 -0.52 -2.97 16.73
C GLN A 84 -0.55 -1.53 17.27
N GLU A 85 0.35 -1.18 18.20
CA GLU A 85 0.40 0.16 18.79
C GLU A 85 0.67 1.25 17.74
N GLU A 86 1.57 0.98 16.79
CA GLU A 86 1.85 1.89 15.67
C GLU A 86 0.65 2.01 14.73
N ILE A 87 -0.04 0.90 14.46
CA ILE A 87 -1.24 0.87 13.60
C ILE A 87 -2.36 1.73 14.20
N ASP A 88 -2.65 1.53 15.48
CA ASP A 88 -3.70 2.29 16.18
C ASP A 88 -3.36 3.79 16.24
N GLU A 89 -2.09 4.12 16.52
CA GLU A 89 -1.61 5.50 16.53
C GLU A 89 -1.65 6.15 15.14
N ALA A 90 -1.22 5.45 14.08
CA ALA A 90 -1.30 5.92 12.71
C ALA A 90 -2.75 6.20 12.30
N CYS A 91 -3.67 5.27 12.55
CA CYS A 91 -5.11 5.47 12.28
C CYS A 91 -5.64 6.73 12.95
N ARG A 92 -5.31 6.93 14.23
CA ARG A 92 -5.76 8.08 15.02
C ARG A 92 -5.20 9.39 14.49
N ARG A 93 -3.93 9.40 14.09
CA ARG A 93 -3.24 10.60 13.57
C ARG A 93 -3.71 10.96 12.17
N ILE A 94 -3.77 9.98 11.26
CA ILE A 94 -4.27 10.17 9.89
C ILE A 94 -5.68 10.75 9.92
N LYS A 95 -6.58 10.16 10.73
CA LYS A 95 -7.94 10.67 10.86
C LYS A 95 -7.98 12.12 11.33
N ARG A 96 -7.16 12.48 12.33
CA ARG A 96 -7.06 13.86 12.82
C ARG A 96 -6.59 14.83 11.73
N GLU A 97 -5.56 14.47 10.97
CA GLU A 97 -5.05 15.32 9.88
C GLU A 97 -6.14 15.53 8.83
N VAL A 98 -6.85 14.47 8.41
CA VAL A 98 -7.93 14.58 7.43
C VAL A 98 -9.13 15.39 7.95
N ASP A 99 -9.49 15.23 9.21
CA ASP A 99 -10.58 16.01 9.84
C ASP A 99 -10.26 17.52 9.86
N ILE A 100 -8.97 17.92 9.83
CA ILE A 100 -8.52 19.33 9.79
C ILE A 100 -8.65 19.94 8.38
N LEU A 101 -8.46 19.13 7.33
CA LEU A 101 -8.50 19.57 5.92
C LEU A 101 -9.90 20.09 5.54
N GLY A 102 -10.94 19.49 6.14
CA GLY A 102 -12.33 19.91 5.99
C GLY A 102 -13.12 19.03 5.02
N PRO A 103 -14.43 19.29 4.87
CA PRO A 103 -15.33 18.41 4.12
C PRO A 103 -15.07 18.41 2.59
N GLU A 104 -14.30 19.38 2.10
CA GLU A 104 -13.96 19.51 0.69
C GLU A 104 -12.87 18.52 0.25
N ASP A 105 -12.08 17.92 1.14
CA ASP A 105 -11.00 17.01 0.74
C ASP A 105 -11.44 15.53 0.66
N GLY A 106 -12.70 15.24 0.98
CA GLY A 106 -13.27 13.89 0.96
C GLY A 106 -13.08 13.13 2.27
N GLU A 107 -13.68 11.95 2.37
CA GLU A 107 -13.59 11.10 3.57
C GLU A 107 -12.49 10.03 3.37
N LEU A 108 -11.56 9.94 4.34
CA LEU A 108 -10.57 8.86 4.40
C LEU A 108 -10.93 7.87 5.49
N LYS A 109 -11.31 6.65 5.09
CA LYS A 109 -11.66 5.58 6.02
C LYS A 109 -10.43 4.76 6.39
N CYS A 110 -9.92 4.93 7.61
CA CYS A 110 -8.80 4.12 8.13
C CYS A 110 -9.30 2.79 8.72
N ILE A 111 -8.70 1.68 8.30
CA ILE A 111 -9.06 0.32 8.72
C ILE A 111 -7.80 -0.38 9.26
N PRO A 112 -7.67 -0.59 10.58
CA PRO A 112 -6.55 -1.33 11.13
C PRO A 112 -6.67 -2.82 10.82
N LEU A 113 -5.55 -3.46 10.48
CA LEU A 113 -5.44 -4.88 10.23
C LEU A 113 -4.20 -5.44 10.96
N TYR A 114 -4.45 -6.23 11.99
CA TYR A 114 -3.42 -6.95 12.74
C TYR A 114 -3.95 -8.28 13.25
N SER A 115 -3.02 -9.18 13.58
CA SER A 115 -3.29 -10.60 13.83
C SER A 115 -4.25 -10.89 15.00
N THR A 116 -4.38 -9.98 15.97
CA THR A 116 -5.26 -10.13 17.13
C THR A 116 -6.72 -9.71 16.88
N LEU A 117 -7.04 -9.11 15.73
CA LEU A 117 -8.41 -8.68 15.43
C LEU A 117 -9.36 -9.87 15.25
N PRO A 118 -10.59 -9.79 15.81
CA PRO A 118 -11.67 -10.71 15.49
C PRO A 118 -11.92 -10.81 13.97
N PRO A 119 -12.31 -11.98 13.44
CA PRO A 119 -12.51 -12.19 11.99
C PRO A 119 -13.47 -11.18 11.34
N HIS A 120 -14.53 -10.78 12.05
CA HIS A 120 -15.49 -9.79 11.53
C HIS A 120 -14.87 -8.39 11.37
N LEU A 121 -13.85 -8.04 12.16
CA LEU A 121 -13.13 -6.77 12.00
C LEU A 121 -12.09 -6.85 10.87
N GLN A 122 -11.43 -7.99 10.70
CA GLN A 122 -10.51 -8.21 9.58
C GLN A 122 -11.23 -8.10 8.23
N GLN A 123 -12.46 -8.62 8.14
CA GLN A 123 -13.28 -8.53 6.93
C GLN A 123 -13.65 -7.10 6.52
N ARG A 124 -13.52 -6.12 7.43
CA ARG A 124 -13.82 -4.72 7.13
C ARG A 124 -12.92 -4.15 6.04
N ILE A 125 -11.73 -4.72 5.83
CA ILE A 125 -10.83 -4.28 4.75
C ILE A 125 -11.42 -4.50 3.35
N PHE A 126 -12.42 -5.38 3.21
CA PHE A 126 -13.15 -5.60 1.96
C PHE A 126 -14.41 -4.72 1.84
N GLU A 127 -14.71 -3.90 2.84
CA GLU A 127 -15.80 -2.93 2.72
C GLU A 127 -15.43 -1.85 1.71
N LEU A 128 -16.41 -1.46 0.89
CA LEU A 128 -16.22 -0.39 -0.07
C LEU A 128 -15.82 0.92 0.63
N PRO A 129 -15.00 1.77 -0.03
CA PRO A 129 -14.75 3.12 0.45
C PRO A 129 -16.07 3.91 0.57
N PRO A 130 -16.07 5.02 1.36
CA PRO A 130 -17.25 5.86 1.54
C PRO A 130 -17.85 6.30 0.18
N PRO A 131 -19.17 6.49 0.07
CA PRO A 131 -19.84 6.80 -1.20
C PRO A 131 -19.80 8.29 -1.58
N ARG A 132 -19.48 8.56 -2.86
CA ARG A 132 -19.31 9.90 -3.48
C ARG A 132 -20.32 10.92 -2.99
N ARG A 133 -19.89 11.80 -2.08
CA ARG A 133 -20.67 13.00 -1.73
C ARG A 133 -20.46 14.12 -2.76
N GLY A 134 -21.29 14.12 -3.79
CA GLY A 134 -21.46 15.27 -4.69
C GLY A 134 -20.44 15.41 -5.82
N MET A 135 -20.68 16.38 -6.72
CA MET A 135 -19.82 16.69 -7.86
C MET A 135 -18.52 17.35 -7.35
N GLY A 136 -17.48 16.56 -7.08
CA GLY A 136 -16.14 17.11 -6.89
C GLY A 136 -15.09 16.21 -6.25
N ASN A 137 -15.40 15.49 -5.17
CA ASN A 137 -14.33 15.04 -4.27
C ASN A 137 -14.27 13.53 -4.00
N ARG A 138 -13.08 13.12 -3.54
CA ARG A 138 -12.41 11.83 -3.79
C ARG A 138 -12.45 10.97 -2.54
N GLU A 139 -12.85 9.71 -2.66
CA GLU A 139 -12.90 8.79 -1.54
C GLU A 139 -11.83 7.71 -1.66
N LYS A 140 -11.17 7.45 -0.53
CA LYS A 140 -10.12 6.43 -0.41
C LYS A 140 -10.35 5.67 0.89
N SER A 141 -10.07 4.36 0.87
CA SER A 141 -9.89 3.62 2.11
C SER A 141 -8.39 3.42 2.36
N CYS A 142 -7.96 3.50 3.62
CA CYS A 142 -6.60 3.19 4.00
C CYS A 142 -6.59 1.94 4.87
N GLY A 143 -6.13 0.83 4.31
CA GLY A 143 -5.82 -0.38 5.06
C GLY A 143 -4.43 -0.26 5.66
N ILE A 144 -4.29 -0.50 6.97
CA ILE A 144 -2.98 -0.50 7.63
C ILE A 144 -2.73 -1.92 8.14
N ASP A 145 -1.75 -2.60 7.56
CA ASP A 145 -1.42 -4.01 7.80
C ASP A 145 -0.11 -4.16 8.58
N GLU A 146 -0.04 -5.19 9.42
CA GLU A 146 1.15 -5.55 10.18
C GLU A 146 2.19 -6.25 9.27
N HIS A 147 3.40 -5.70 9.16
CA HIS A 147 4.48 -6.33 8.41
C HIS A 147 4.95 -7.60 9.14
N ARG A 148 4.74 -8.77 8.53
CA ARG A 148 5.09 -10.07 9.10
C ARG A 148 6.32 -10.70 8.44
#